data_AF-A0A834VLE2-F1
#
_entry.id   AF-A0A834VLE2-F1
#
_cell.length_a   1.000
_cell.length_b   1.000
_cell.length_c   1.000
_cell.angle_alpha   90.00
_cell.angle_beta   90.00
_cell.angle_gamma   90.00
#
_symmetry.space_group_name_H-M   'P 1'
#
loop_
_entity.id
_entity.type
_entity.pdbx_description
1 polymer ?
#
loop_
_entity_poly.entity_id
_entity_poly.type
_entity_poly.pdbx_seq_one_letter_code
_entity_poly.pdbx_strand_id
1 'polypeptide(L)'
;MDTSTAGKASIKFGKGEATSSIGTAQVSTDIGTINFEVLDAPTPFLLCLADMDRLKVYFNNTTDELVQGDVHIPVIRKWGHPWFHLNKRERATVFLTETELRRLHRRFGHPAVTRLVKLLKDAGHNDFEERTLEEVTKFCHHCQLHSSAPRRFKFTLKDDHHFNYEILVDVMYLSNKPVLHVVDSSTAFQGARFLSAISAKETWQALRILWIDTYQGPPDIITHDAGTNFASTEFRAEAKDHGSHMQASTYGGALVYRQN
;
A
#
# COMPACT_ATOMS: atom_id res chain seq x y z
N MET A 1 10.94 -15.00 -46.18
CA MET A 1 12.27 -14.70 -46.75
C MET A 1 12.32 -15.36 -48.11
N ASP A 2 12.75 -14.63 -49.14
CA ASP A 2 12.95 -15.14 -50.49
C ASP A 2 14.44 -15.47 -50.67
N THR A 3 14.75 -16.77 -50.77
CA THR A 3 16.11 -17.28 -50.99
C THR A 3 16.53 -17.25 -52.45
N SER A 4 15.62 -17.02 -53.39
CA SER A 4 15.95 -16.91 -54.83
C SER A 4 16.79 -15.67 -55.15
N THR A 5 16.85 -14.70 -54.23
CA THR A 5 17.68 -13.50 -54.34
C THR A 5 19.05 -13.62 -53.68
N ALA A 6 19.40 -14.82 -53.17
CA ALA A 6 20.71 -15.05 -52.56
C ALA A 6 21.85 -14.71 -53.53
N GLY A 7 22.90 -14.08 -53.02
CA GLY A 7 24.08 -13.66 -53.78
C GLY A 7 23.90 -12.43 -54.68
N LYS A 8 22.70 -11.84 -54.78
CA LYS A 8 22.45 -10.65 -55.61
C LYS A 8 23.09 -9.38 -55.04
N ALA A 9 23.26 -9.31 -53.72
CA ALA A 9 23.89 -8.20 -53.03
C ALA A 9 25.12 -8.66 -52.25
N SER A 10 26.16 -7.83 -52.25
CA SER A 10 27.37 -8.01 -51.44
C SER A 10 27.55 -6.78 -50.58
N ILE A 11 27.54 -6.97 -49.25
CA ILE A 11 27.56 -5.89 -48.27
C ILE A 11 28.87 -5.95 -47.49
N LYS A 12 29.54 -4.80 -47.37
CA LYS A 12 30.78 -4.67 -46.61
C LYS A 12 30.60 -3.69 -45.47
N PHE A 13 30.87 -4.13 -44.25
CA PHE A 13 30.88 -3.27 -43.06
C PHE A 13 32.31 -2.86 -42.71
N GLY A 14 32.59 -1.55 -42.73
CA GLY A 14 33.90 -1.00 -42.38
C GLY A 14 35.05 -1.58 -43.22
N LYS A 15 36.17 -1.94 -42.57
CA LYS A 15 37.35 -2.50 -43.24
C LYS A 15 37.28 -4.02 -43.50
N GLY A 16 36.19 -4.69 -43.10
CA GLY A 16 36.04 -6.15 -43.21
C GLY A 16 35.91 -6.67 -44.65
N GLU A 17 35.81 -7.99 -44.79
CA GLU A 17 35.46 -8.64 -46.05
C GLU A 17 33.97 -8.44 -46.37
N ALA A 18 33.62 -8.46 -47.65
CA ALA A 18 32.24 -8.32 -48.07
C ALA A 18 31.49 -9.64 -47.85
N THR A 19 30.30 -9.57 -47.26
CA THR A 19 29.41 -10.71 -47.03
C THR A 19 28.32 -10.71 -48.09
N SER A 20 28.12 -11.85 -48.75
CA SER A 20 27.02 -12.03 -49.70
C SER A 20 25.70 -12.20 -48.96
N SER A 21 24.64 -11.57 -49.47
CA SER A 21 23.28 -11.76 -48.98
C SER A 21 22.81 -13.20 -49.17
N ILE A 22 22.14 -13.75 -48.17
CA ILE A 22 21.53 -15.10 -48.21
C ILE A 22 20.09 -15.06 -48.75
N GLY A 23 19.56 -13.87 -49.03
CA GLY A 23 18.21 -13.67 -49.53
C GLY A 23 17.63 -12.33 -49.11
N THR A 24 16.41 -12.05 -49.55
CA THR A 24 15.70 -10.83 -49.19
C THR A 24 14.52 -11.12 -48.28
N ALA A 25 14.28 -10.23 -47.32
CA ALA A 25 13.12 -10.28 -46.44
C ALA A 25 12.28 -9.03 -46.66
N GLN A 26 11.09 -9.21 -47.21
CA GLN A 26 10.09 -8.15 -47.27
C GLN A 26 9.39 -8.05 -45.92
N VAL A 27 9.50 -6.89 -45.27
CA VAL A 27 8.90 -6.62 -43.97
C VAL A 27 7.91 -5.47 -44.10
N SER A 28 6.67 -5.74 -43.69
CA SER A 28 5.63 -4.71 -43.57
C SER A 28 5.80 -3.98 -42.25
N THR A 29 5.90 -2.65 -42.30
CA THR A 29 6.09 -1.78 -41.15
C THR A 29 5.11 -0.61 -41.20
N ASP A 30 4.96 0.14 -40.11
CA ASP A 30 4.08 1.31 -40.11
C ASP A 30 4.56 2.47 -41.01
N ILE A 31 5.79 2.42 -41.53
CA ILE A 31 6.26 3.37 -42.57
C ILE A 31 6.13 2.86 -44.00
N GLY A 32 5.56 1.67 -44.15
CA GLY A 32 5.43 0.96 -45.41
C GLY A 32 6.30 -0.29 -45.47
N THR A 33 6.34 -0.86 -46.67
CA THR A 33 7.06 -2.12 -46.93
C THR A 33 8.52 -1.84 -47.25
N ILE A 34 9.41 -2.55 -46.55
CA ILE A 34 10.86 -2.45 -46.69
C ILE A 34 11.41 -3.82 -47.09
N ASN A 35 12.30 -3.85 -48.07
CA ASN A 35 13.01 -5.06 -48.47
C ASN A 35 14.40 -5.03 -47.84
N PHE A 36 14.66 -5.92 -46.89
CA PHE A 36 15.97 -6.05 -46.26
C PHE A 36 16.78 -7.14 -46.95
N GLU A 37 18.06 -6.85 -47.19
CA GLU A 37 19.05 -7.89 -47.47
C GLU A 37 19.36 -8.64 -46.18
N VAL A 38 19.21 -9.97 -46.21
CA VAL A 38 19.49 -10.84 -45.07
C VAL A 38 20.93 -11.32 -45.19
N LEU A 39 21.71 -11.14 -44.14
CA LEU A 39 23.10 -11.59 -44.07
C LEU A 39 23.22 -12.71 -43.04
N ASP A 40 24.14 -13.65 -43.27
CA ASP A 40 24.54 -14.62 -42.25
C ASP A 40 25.52 -13.96 -41.26
N ALA A 41 25.01 -12.99 -40.51
CA ALA A 41 25.75 -12.22 -39.52
C ALA A 41 24.81 -11.77 -38.39
N PRO A 42 25.31 -11.63 -37.14
CA PRO A 42 24.52 -11.15 -36.00
C PRO A 42 24.37 -9.61 -36.03
N THR A 43 23.96 -9.06 -37.17
CA THR A 43 23.74 -7.63 -37.37
C THR A 43 22.25 -7.33 -37.46
N PRO A 44 21.75 -6.28 -36.77
CA PRO A 44 20.35 -5.88 -36.93
C PRO A 44 20.08 -5.42 -38.37
N PHE A 45 18.80 -5.42 -38.76
CA PHE A 45 18.38 -4.79 -40.01
C PHE A 45 18.71 -3.30 -39.99
N LEU A 46 19.43 -2.83 -41.01
CA LEU A 46 19.76 -1.43 -41.17
C LEU A 46 18.79 -0.78 -42.14
N LEU A 47 18.18 0.33 -41.71
CA LEU A 47 17.37 1.17 -42.57
C LEU A 47 18.29 2.12 -43.33
N CYS A 48 18.33 1.98 -44.66
CA CYS A 48 19.18 2.82 -45.50
C CYS A 48 18.50 4.15 -45.86
N LEU A 49 19.30 5.17 -46.18
CA LEU A 49 18.78 6.47 -46.59
C LEU A 49 17.94 6.37 -47.89
N ALA A 50 18.30 5.47 -48.82
CA ALA A 50 17.53 5.30 -50.05
C ALA A 50 16.09 4.83 -49.78
N ASP A 51 15.89 3.96 -48.78
CA ASP A 51 14.55 3.58 -48.34
C ASP A 51 13.83 4.71 -47.61
N MET A 52 14.55 5.48 -46.80
CA MET A 52 13.98 6.67 -46.13
C MET A 52 13.49 7.70 -47.15
N ASP A 53 14.29 8.00 -48.18
CA ASP A 53 13.91 8.91 -49.27
C ASP A 53 12.71 8.38 -50.05
N ARG A 54 12.73 7.09 -50.42
CA ARG A 54 11.65 6.41 -51.14
C ARG A 54 10.33 6.44 -50.35
N LEU A 55 10.41 6.23 -49.04
CA LEU A 55 9.26 6.22 -48.14
C LEU A 55 8.88 7.62 -47.63
N LYS A 56 9.67 8.66 -47.96
CA LYS A 56 9.51 10.04 -47.48
C LYS A 56 9.49 10.12 -45.95
N VAL A 57 10.43 9.43 -45.33
CA VAL A 57 10.57 9.31 -43.88
C VAL A 57 11.88 9.94 -43.44
N TYR A 58 11.88 10.65 -42.33
CA TYR A 58 13.13 11.10 -41.70
C TYR A 58 13.14 10.79 -40.20
N PHE A 59 14.33 10.64 -39.64
CA PHE A 59 14.51 10.51 -38.20
C PHE A 59 14.73 11.89 -37.58
N ASN A 60 13.78 12.34 -36.75
CA ASN A 60 13.92 13.51 -35.91
C ASN A 60 14.69 13.13 -34.64
N ASN A 61 15.96 13.50 -34.60
CA ASN A 61 16.85 13.27 -33.47
C ASN A 61 16.62 14.21 -32.27
N THR A 62 15.70 15.17 -32.36
CA THR A 62 15.36 16.04 -31.20
C THR A 62 14.20 15.49 -30.41
N THR A 63 13.23 14.86 -31.09
CA THR A 63 12.04 14.24 -30.46
C THR A 63 12.14 12.72 -30.38
N ASP A 64 13.18 12.11 -30.95
CA ASP A 64 13.34 10.66 -31.06
C ASP A 64 12.17 9.98 -31.77
N GLU A 65 11.82 10.54 -32.92
CA GLU A 65 10.71 10.07 -33.74
C GLU A 65 11.13 9.85 -35.19
N LEU A 66 10.55 8.83 -35.80
CA LEU A 66 10.53 8.64 -37.24
C LEU A 66 9.26 9.31 -37.78
N VAL A 67 9.42 10.27 -38.68
CA VAL A 67 8.33 11.10 -39.18
C VAL A 67 8.06 10.80 -40.65
N GLN A 68 6.79 10.55 -40.98
CA GLN A 68 6.29 10.34 -42.35
C GLN A 68 5.00 11.14 -42.55
N GLY A 69 5.11 12.37 -43.06
CA GLY A 69 3.97 13.29 -43.10
C GLY A 69 3.44 13.57 -41.69
N ASP A 70 2.14 13.33 -41.46
CA ASP A 70 1.49 13.49 -40.15
C ASP A 70 1.65 12.26 -39.24
N VAL A 71 2.33 11.21 -39.70
CA VAL A 71 2.58 10.00 -38.91
C VAL A 71 3.89 10.15 -38.14
N HIS A 72 3.80 10.11 -36.82
CA HIS A 72 4.94 10.17 -35.90
C HIS A 72 5.09 8.82 -35.20
N ILE A 73 6.27 8.22 -35.31
CA ILE A 73 6.56 6.91 -34.71
C ILE A 73 7.74 7.06 -33.74
N PRO A 74 7.57 6.72 -32.45
CA PRO A 74 8.67 6.82 -31.49
C PRO A 74 9.79 5.82 -31.82
N VAL A 75 11.03 6.27 -31.62
CA VAL A 75 12.27 5.53 -31.85
C VAL A 75 13.05 5.47 -30.54
N ILE A 76 13.58 4.29 -30.18
CA ILE A 76 14.30 4.11 -28.92
C ILE A 76 15.80 4.28 -29.16
N ARG A 77 16.49 5.09 -28.33
CA ARG A 77 17.96 5.14 -28.34
C ARG A 77 18.57 4.07 -27.46
N LYS A 78 19.44 3.23 -28.02
CA LYS A 78 20.28 2.29 -27.27
C LYS A 78 21.71 2.36 -27.80
N TRP A 79 22.68 2.50 -26.90
CA TRP A 79 24.11 2.58 -27.22
C TRP A 79 24.47 3.68 -28.23
N GLY A 80 23.77 4.82 -28.19
CA GLY A 80 24.00 5.93 -29.12
C GLY A 80 23.39 5.74 -30.51
N HIS A 81 22.62 4.67 -30.74
CA HIS A 81 21.98 4.39 -32.01
C HIS A 81 20.44 4.43 -31.89
N PRO A 82 19.73 4.92 -32.93
CA PRO A 82 18.27 4.86 -33.01
C PRO A 82 17.78 3.46 -33.42
N TRP A 83 16.85 2.91 -32.65
CA TRP A 83 16.23 1.59 -32.88
C TRP A 83 14.76 1.72 -33.24
N PHE A 84 14.44 1.36 -34.48
CA PHE A 84 13.09 1.27 -35.01
C PHE A 84 12.56 -0.16 -34.85
N HIS A 85 11.52 -0.36 -34.05
CA HIS A 85 10.95 -1.67 -33.79
C HIS A 85 9.79 -1.96 -34.76
N LEU A 86 9.83 -3.15 -35.37
CA LEU A 86 9.03 -3.49 -36.56
C LEU A 86 7.60 -3.92 -36.23
N ASN A 87 7.31 -4.32 -34.99
CA ASN A 87 5.99 -4.77 -34.58
C ASN A 87 5.44 -3.99 -33.36
N LYS A 88 4.11 -3.88 -33.26
CA LYS A 88 3.43 -3.17 -32.15
C LYS A 88 3.77 -3.73 -30.76
N ARG A 89 4.16 -5.01 -30.67
CA ARG A 89 4.57 -5.66 -29.41
C ARG A 89 5.93 -5.17 -28.93
N GLU A 90 6.87 -4.93 -29.84
CA GLU A 90 8.18 -4.34 -29.55
C GLU A 90 8.14 -2.81 -29.43
N ARG A 91 7.09 -2.17 -30.00
CA ARG A 91 6.78 -0.73 -29.83
C ARG A 91 6.01 -0.40 -28.57
N ALA A 92 5.67 -1.38 -27.74
CA ALA A 92 5.40 -1.05 -26.37
C ALA A 92 6.69 -0.40 -25.84
N THR A 93 6.74 0.94 -25.82
CA THR A 93 7.15 1.66 -24.61
C THR A 93 6.78 0.74 -23.47
N VAL A 94 7.78 0.17 -22.80
CA VAL A 94 7.74 -0.99 -21.91
C VAL A 94 6.63 -0.83 -20.87
N PHE A 95 5.38 -0.99 -21.29
CA PHE A 95 4.24 -0.87 -20.43
C PHE A 95 4.40 -2.05 -19.51
N LEU A 96 4.80 -1.80 -18.27
CA LEU A 96 5.01 -2.86 -17.32
C LEU A 96 3.66 -3.53 -17.19
N THR A 97 3.57 -4.72 -17.79
CA THR A 97 2.35 -5.51 -17.75
C THR A 97 2.06 -5.82 -16.28
N GLU A 98 0.80 -6.09 -15.95
CA GLU A 98 0.44 -6.51 -14.59
C GLU A 98 1.34 -7.67 -14.10
N THR A 99 1.71 -8.59 -14.99
CA THR A 99 2.61 -9.71 -14.69
C THR A 99 4.02 -9.24 -14.30
N GLU A 100 4.56 -8.23 -14.97
CA GLU A 100 5.87 -7.66 -14.67
C GLU A 100 5.82 -6.84 -13.37
N LEU A 101 4.77 -6.05 -13.15
CA LEU A 101 4.53 -5.34 -11.89
C LEU A 101 4.43 -6.32 -10.70
N ARG A 102 3.73 -7.46 -10.87
CA ARG A 102 3.69 -8.55 -9.87
C ARG A 102 5.06 -9.16 -9.61
N ARG A 103 5.91 -9.29 -10.63
CA ARG A 103 7.28 -9.78 -10.46
C ARG A 103 8.14 -8.79 -9.69
N LEU A 104 8.08 -7.51 -10.05
CA LEU A 104 8.82 -6.43 -9.38
C LEU A 104 8.39 -6.29 -7.92
N HIS A 105 7.07 -6.24 -7.66
CA HIS A 105 6.52 -6.19 -6.30
C HIS A 105 7.04 -7.34 -5.41
N ARG A 106 7.13 -8.57 -5.93
CA ARG A 106 7.69 -9.71 -5.18
C ARG A 106 9.21 -9.63 -5.03
N ARG A 107 9.95 -9.33 -6.10
CA ARG A 107 11.43 -9.31 -6.09
C ARG A 107 12.00 -8.20 -5.22
N PHE A 108 11.32 -7.06 -5.13
CA PHE A 108 11.71 -5.96 -4.24
C PHE A 108 11.22 -6.13 -2.79
N GLY A 109 10.68 -7.30 -2.44
CA GLY A 109 10.29 -7.60 -1.07
C GLY A 109 9.01 -6.90 -0.61
N HIS A 110 7.99 -6.86 -1.47
CA HIS A 110 6.68 -6.29 -1.16
C HIS A 110 6.72 -4.80 -0.76
N PRO A 111 7.37 -3.93 -1.55
CA PRO A 111 7.43 -2.51 -1.24
C PRO A 111 6.03 -1.88 -1.28
N ALA A 112 5.84 -0.82 -0.49
CA ALA A 112 4.67 0.03 -0.60
C ALA A 112 4.51 0.56 -2.04
N VAL A 113 3.26 0.72 -2.48
CA VAL A 113 2.91 1.19 -3.84
C VAL A 113 3.66 2.48 -4.17
N THR A 114 3.58 3.48 -3.30
CA THR A 114 4.25 4.78 -3.48
C THR A 114 5.77 4.67 -3.66
N ARG A 115 6.41 3.74 -2.95
CA ARG A 115 7.86 3.50 -3.05
C ARG A 115 8.23 2.86 -4.38
N LEU A 116 7.43 1.89 -4.84
CA LEU A 116 7.66 1.22 -6.11
C LEU A 116 7.36 2.16 -7.29
N VAL A 117 6.30 2.96 -7.22
CA VAL A 117 5.97 4.01 -8.19
C VAL A 117 7.12 4.99 -8.34
N LYS A 118 7.64 5.51 -7.21
CA LYS A 118 8.77 6.43 -7.22
C LYS A 118 10.01 5.81 -7.87
N LEU A 119 10.36 4.58 -7.48
CA LEU A 119 11.52 3.87 -8.02
C LEU A 119 11.41 3.69 -9.54
N LEU A 120 10.23 3.34 -10.04
CA LEU A 120 10.00 3.17 -11.47
C LEU A 120 10.13 4.50 -12.24
N LYS A 121 9.55 5.59 -11.70
CA LYS A 121 9.69 6.94 -12.28
C LYS A 121 11.14 7.41 -12.30
N ASP A 122 11.87 7.20 -11.20
CA ASP A 122 13.29 7.54 -11.09
C ASP A 122 14.16 6.73 -12.08
N ALA A 123 13.71 5.51 -12.43
CA ALA A 123 14.35 4.66 -13.45
C ALA A 123 13.92 4.98 -14.90
N GLY A 124 13.09 6.01 -15.10
CA GLY A 124 12.62 6.44 -16.42
C GLY A 124 11.41 5.66 -16.96
N HIS A 125 10.80 4.80 -16.15
CA HIS A 125 9.56 4.10 -16.49
C HIS A 125 8.36 4.97 -16.06
N ASN A 126 7.67 5.56 -17.03
CA ASN A 126 6.41 6.29 -16.82
C ASN A 126 5.22 5.57 -17.46
N ASP A 127 5.48 4.41 -18.03
CA ASP A 127 4.59 3.53 -18.79
C ASP A 127 3.94 2.49 -17.87
N PHE A 128 3.31 2.93 -16.78
CA PHE A 128 2.49 2.04 -15.95
C PHE A 128 1.36 2.81 -15.27
N GLU A 129 0.26 2.11 -14.99
CA GLU A 129 -0.83 2.65 -14.19
C GLU A 129 -0.58 2.36 -12.70
N GLU A 130 -0.56 3.41 -11.88
CA GLU A 130 -0.40 3.29 -10.43
C GLU A 130 -1.51 2.43 -9.80
N ARG A 131 -2.74 2.52 -10.34
CA ARG A 131 -3.87 1.69 -9.93
C ARG A 131 -3.59 0.19 -10.07
N THR A 132 -2.87 -0.22 -11.11
CA THR A 132 -2.49 -1.63 -11.30
C THR A 132 -1.57 -2.11 -10.19
N LEU A 133 -0.66 -1.26 -9.69
CA LEU A 133 0.19 -1.56 -8.53
C LEU A 133 -0.61 -1.66 -7.22
N GLU A 134 -1.63 -0.82 -7.05
CA GLU A 134 -2.57 -0.91 -5.92
C GLU A 134 -3.31 -2.25 -5.93
N GLU A 135 -3.84 -2.65 -7.08
CA GLU A 135 -4.53 -3.94 -7.23
C GLU A 135 -3.59 -5.13 -7.00
N VAL A 136 -2.37 -5.08 -7.54
CA VAL A 136 -1.34 -6.10 -7.28
C VAL A 136 -1.05 -6.24 -5.79
N THR A 137 -0.89 -5.13 -5.08
CA THR A 137 -0.61 -5.12 -3.64
C THR A 137 -1.82 -5.63 -2.84
N LYS A 138 -3.02 -5.19 -3.18
CA LYS A 138 -4.29 -5.59 -2.55
C LYS A 138 -4.54 -7.09 -2.64
N PHE A 139 -4.23 -7.71 -3.79
CA PHE A 139 -4.44 -9.14 -4.03
C PHE A 139 -3.16 -9.98 -3.86
N CYS A 140 -2.09 -9.41 -3.30
CA CYS A 140 -0.90 -10.17 -2.97
C CYS A 140 -1.11 -10.93 -1.65
N HIS A 141 -1.09 -12.26 -1.70
CA HIS A 141 -1.28 -13.12 -0.52
C HIS A 141 -0.32 -12.79 0.65
N HIS A 142 0.97 -12.59 0.35
CA HIS A 142 1.96 -12.22 1.37
C HIS A 142 1.64 -10.87 2.02
N CYS A 143 1.26 -9.86 1.23
CA CYS A 143 0.85 -8.56 1.77
C CYS A 143 -0.42 -8.67 2.60
N GLN A 144 -1.41 -9.47 2.18
CA GLN A 144 -2.64 -9.66 2.95
C GLN A 144 -2.37 -10.25 4.34
N LEU A 145 -1.48 -11.23 4.44
CA LEU A 145 -1.11 -11.87 5.71
C LEU A 145 -0.30 -10.95 6.64
N HIS A 146 0.55 -10.10 6.08
CA HIS A 146 1.47 -9.27 6.84
C HIS A 146 1.07 -7.79 6.93
N SER A 147 -0.05 -7.41 6.31
CA SER A 147 -0.59 -6.05 6.40
C SER A 147 -1.08 -5.75 7.80
N SER A 148 -1.06 -4.47 8.17
CA SER A 148 -1.61 -4.01 9.43
C SER A 148 -3.09 -4.41 9.54
N ALA A 149 -3.49 -4.93 10.69
CA ALA A 149 -4.88 -5.29 10.93
C ALA A 149 -5.82 -4.11 10.60
N PRO A 150 -6.95 -4.33 9.91
CA PRO A 150 -7.93 -3.29 9.64
C PRO A 150 -8.29 -2.59 10.95
N ARG A 151 -8.29 -1.25 10.96
CA ARG A 151 -8.73 -0.48 12.12
C ARG A 151 -10.22 -0.78 12.32
N ARG A 152 -10.53 -1.67 13.26
CA ARG A 152 -11.90 -2.08 13.56
C ARG A 152 -12.61 -0.88 14.18
N PHE A 153 -13.69 -0.43 13.55
CA PHE A 153 -14.62 0.47 14.21
C PHE A 153 -15.18 -0.27 15.44
N LYS A 154 -14.93 0.27 16.64
CA LYS A 154 -15.54 -0.20 17.88
C LYS A 154 -16.86 0.54 18.06
N PHE A 155 -17.96 -0.12 17.76
CA PHE A 155 -19.27 0.26 18.28
C PHE A 155 -19.71 -0.83 19.25
N THR A 156 -20.16 -0.41 20.43
CA THR A 156 -20.81 -1.29 21.41
C THR A 156 -22.29 -0.92 21.36
N LEU A 157 -23.15 -1.87 20.99
CA LEU A 157 -24.59 -1.74 21.22
C LEU A 157 -24.81 -1.89 22.73
N LYS A 158 -25.32 -0.85 23.39
CA LYS A 158 -25.68 -0.91 24.81
C LYS A 158 -27.11 -1.41 24.90
N ASP A 159 -27.36 -2.45 25.69
CA ASP A 159 -28.72 -2.77 26.12
C ASP A 159 -29.24 -1.66 27.05
N ASP A 160 -30.56 -1.41 27.05
CA ASP A 160 -31.22 -0.37 27.86
C ASP A 160 -31.10 -0.69 29.35
N HIS A 161 -29.98 -0.32 29.96
CA HIS A 161 -29.76 -0.40 31.39
C HIS A 161 -30.16 0.93 32.06
N HIS A 162 -30.66 0.84 33.29
CA HIS A 162 -31.04 2.01 34.09
C HIS A 162 -29.81 2.54 34.85
N PHE A 163 -29.88 3.81 35.25
CA PHE A 163 -28.85 4.43 36.08
C PHE A 163 -28.53 3.57 37.32
N ASN A 164 -27.24 3.48 37.68
CA ASN A 164 -26.69 2.70 38.79
C ASN A 164 -26.69 1.18 38.60
N TYR A 165 -27.06 0.65 37.42
CA TYR A 165 -26.94 -0.77 37.14
C TYR A 165 -25.47 -1.21 37.01
N GLU A 166 -24.68 -0.50 36.19
CA GLU A 166 -23.26 -0.75 36.01
C GLU A 166 -22.47 0.55 36.06
N ILE A 167 -21.42 0.56 36.87
CA ILE A 167 -20.45 1.66 36.92
C ILE A 167 -19.08 1.21 36.40
N LEU A 168 -18.43 2.09 35.67
CA LEU A 168 -17.04 1.99 35.24
C LEU A 168 -16.18 2.81 36.20
N VAL A 169 -15.20 2.17 36.84
CA VAL A 169 -14.35 2.80 37.85
C VAL A 169 -12.89 2.72 37.42
N ASP A 170 -12.18 3.86 37.53
CA ASP A 170 -10.75 3.96 37.22
C ASP A 170 -10.04 4.94 38.18
N VAL A 171 -8.73 4.78 38.36
CA VAL A 171 -7.88 5.74 39.08
C VAL A 171 -6.98 6.46 38.09
N MET A 172 -7.24 7.74 37.87
CA MET A 172 -6.42 8.61 37.05
C MET A 172 -5.58 9.56 37.92
N TYR A 173 -4.58 10.22 37.32
CA TYR A 173 -3.77 11.22 38.02
C TYR A 173 -4.05 12.61 37.46
N LEU A 174 -4.46 13.54 38.33
CA LEU A 174 -4.57 14.96 38.04
C LEU A 174 -3.53 15.72 38.86
N SER A 175 -2.61 16.42 38.20
CA SER A 175 -1.51 17.15 38.85
C SER A 175 -0.74 16.29 39.87
N ASN A 176 -0.37 15.07 39.47
CA ASN A 176 0.30 14.05 40.30
C ASN A 176 -0.47 13.59 41.54
N LYS A 177 -1.77 13.86 41.64
CA LYS A 177 -2.63 13.35 42.71
C LYS A 177 -3.58 12.28 42.16
N PRO A 178 -3.72 11.12 42.83
CA PRO A 178 -4.65 10.08 42.40
C PRO A 178 -6.10 10.54 42.59
N VAL A 179 -6.92 10.28 41.58
CA VAL A 179 -8.34 10.62 41.53
C VAL A 179 -9.11 9.38 41.12
N LEU A 180 -10.01 8.93 41.99
CA LEU A 180 -11.02 7.96 41.63
C LEU A 180 -12.03 8.63 40.70
N HIS A 181 -12.24 8.05 39.53
CA HIS A 181 -13.26 8.48 38.57
C HIS A 181 -14.26 7.34 38.36
N VAL A 182 -15.54 7.70 38.40
CA VAL A 182 -16.67 6.77 38.28
C VAL A 182 -17.58 7.27 37.18
N VAL A 183 -18.00 6.38 36.28
CA VAL A 183 -18.92 6.67 35.19
C VAL A 183 -20.04 5.64 35.17
N ASP A 184 -21.29 6.08 35.18
CA ASP A 184 -22.45 5.24 34.93
C ASP A 184 -22.46 4.79 33.46
N SER A 185 -22.49 3.47 33.22
CA SER A 185 -22.33 2.92 31.87
C SER A 185 -23.51 3.27 30.96
N SER A 186 -24.69 3.57 31.52
CA SER A 186 -25.94 3.77 30.79
C SER A 186 -26.16 5.23 30.39
N THR A 187 -25.98 6.12 31.35
CA THR A 187 -26.27 7.57 31.23
C THR A 187 -25.03 8.40 30.96
N ALA A 188 -23.82 7.83 31.11
CA ALA A 188 -22.55 8.54 31.12
C ALA A 188 -22.45 9.63 32.21
N PHE A 189 -23.33 9.59 33.22
CA PHE A 189 -23.19 10.41 34.41
C PHE A 189 -21.89 10.05 35.14
N GLN A 190 -21.18 11.03 35.68
CA GLN A 190 -19.83 10.83 36.20
C GLN A 190 -19.59 11.56 37.52
N GLY A 191 -18.70 10.99 38.32
CA GLY A 191 -18.22 11.58 39.57
C GLY A 191 -16.72 11.35 39.72
N ALA A 192 -16.04 12.22 40.45
CA ALA A 192 -14.62 12.06 40.75
C ALA A 192 -14.30 12.49 42.18
N ARG A 193 -13.31 11.82 42.80
CA ARG A 193 -12.82 12.14 44.15
C ARG A 193 -11.32 11.90 44.26
N PHE A 194 -10.59 12.86 44.83
CA PHE A 194 -9.17 12.68 45.15
C PHE A 194 -8.99 11.60 46.21
N LEU A 195 -7.97 10.76 46.04
CA LEU A 195 -7.55 9.75 47.01
C LEU A 195 -6.37 10.29 47.84
N SER A 196 -6.37 10.00 49.14
CA SER A 196 -5.23 10.33 50.01
C SER A 196 -4.06 9.34 49.82
N ALA A 197 -4.38 8.08 49.49
CA ALA A 197 -3.43 7.02 49.20
C ALA A 197 -4.04 6.01 48.22
N ILE A 198 -3.17 5.34 47.46
CA ILE A 198 -3.58 4.28 46.51
C ILE A 198 -3.59 2.95 47.27
N SER A 199 -4.70 2.68 47.94
CA SER A 199 -4.95 1.43 48.66
C SER A 199 -6.37 0.95 48.44
N ALA A 200 -6.61 -0.36 48.57
CA ALA A 200 -7.95 -0.95 48.41
C ALA A 200 -8.99 -0.28 49.32
N LYS A 201 -8.66 -0.14 50.61
CA LYS A 201 -9.50 0.47 51.63
C LYS A 201 -9.85 1.93 51.32
N GLU A 202 -8.85 2.75 50.99
CA GLU A 202 -9.07 4.17 50.67
C GLU A 202 -9.90 4.32 49.40
N THR A 203 -9.65 3.46 48.41
CA THR A 203 -10.40 3.45 47.13
C THR A 203 -11.87 3.07 47.37
N TRP A 204 -12.14 2.07 48.21
CA TRP A 204 -13.50 1.68 48.59
C TRP A 204 -14.23 2.78 49.36
N GLN A 205 -13.58 3.39 50.35
CA GLN A 205 -14.15 4.51 51.10
C GLN A 205 -14.45 5.70 50.20
N ALA A 206 -13.56 6.01 49.26
CA ALA A 206 -13.80 7.06 48.28
C ALA A 206 -14.98 6.75 47.35
N LEU A 207 -15.10 5.50 46.88
CA LEU A 207 -16.24 5.04 46.07
C LEU A 207 -17.55 5.14 46.85
N ARG A 208 -17.53 4.74 48.13
CA ARG A 208 -18.68 4.82 49.00
C ARG A 208 -19.20 6.24 49.12
N ILE A 209 -18.33 7.17 49.48
CA ILE A 209 -18.76 8.56 49.69
C ILE A 209 -19.14 9.22 48.36
N LEU A 210 -18.38 8.97 47.28
CA LEU A 210 -18.62 9.57 45.98
C LEU A 210 -19.93 9.08 45.33
N TRP A 211 -20.27 7.82 45.54
CA TRP A 211 -21.30 7.15 44.75
C TRP A 211 -22.36 6.44 45.61
N ILE A 212 -21.96 5.40 46.35
CA ILE A 212 -22.87 4.49 47.04
C ILE A 212 -23.74 5.23 48.07
N ASP A 213 -23.11 6.05 48.92
CA ASP A 213 -23.80 6.78 49.99
C ASP A 213 -24.51 8.05 49.47
N THR A 214 -24.17 8.52 48.26
CA THR A 214 -24.72 9.75 47.65
C THR A 214 -25.95 9.47 46.77
N TYR A 215 -26.01 8.30 46.11
CA TYR A 215 -27.05 7.96 45.15
C TYR A 215 -27.92 6.80 45.64
N GLN A 216 -28.35 5.91 44.74
CA GLN A 216 -29.32 4.83 45.00
C GLN A 216 -28.72 3.62 45.73
N GLY A 217 -27.63 3.79 46.47
CA GLY A 217 -26.90 2.69 47.09
C GLY A 217 -25.93 2.00 46.12
N PRO A 218 -25.48 0.78 46.47
CA PRO A 218 -24.45 0.07 45.72
C PRO A 218 -24.98 -0.33 44.33
N PRO A 219 -24.16 -0.23 43.27
CA PRO A 219 -24.54 -0.68 41.94
C PRO A 219 -24.53 -2.22 41.86
N ASP A 220 -25.27 -2.79 40.92
CA ASP A 220 -25.25 -4.25 40.67
C ASP A 220 -23.90 -4.71 40.14
N ILE A 221 -23.28 -3.93 39.25
CA ILE A 221 -22.00 -4.26 38.61
C ILE A 221 -21.00 -3.11 38.77
N ILE A 222 -19.82 -3.44 39.27
CA ILE A 222 -18.64 -2.57 39.29
C ILE A 222 -17.64 -3.12 38.29
N THR A 223 -17.53 -2.45 37.15
CA THR A 223 -16.56 -2.77 36.12
C THR A 223 -15.32 -1.90 36.30
N HIS A 224 -14.15 -2.54 36.41
CA HIS A 224 -12.90 -1.85 36.70
C HIS A 224 -11.77 -2.29 35.75
N ASP A 225 -10.72 -1.48 35.65
CA ASP A 225 -9.50 -1.86 34.93
C ASP A 225 -8.72 -2.94 35.70
N ALA A 226 -7.74 -3.60 35.08
CA ALA A 226 -6.94 -4.62 35.76
C ALA A 226 -5.96 -4.05 36.80
N GLY A 227 -6.20 -2.82 37.31
CA GLY A 227 -5.41 -2.19 38.36
C GLY A 227 -5.41 -3.01 39.66
N THR A 228 -4.25 -3.05 40.31
CA THR A 228 -3.98 -3.88 41.50
C THR A 228 -4.88 -3.59 42.70
N ASN A 229 -5.43 -2.37 42.81
CA ASN A 229 -6.25 -1.97 43.97
C ASN A 229 -7.67 -2.56 43.92
N PHE A 230 -8.28 -2.58 42.73
CA PHE A 230 -9.63 -3.11 42.50
C PHE A 230 -9.66 -4.64 42.43
N ALA A 231 -8.52 -5.26 42.09
CA ALA A 231 -8.35 -6.71 42.08
C ALA A 231 -8.05 -7.31 43.47
N SER A 232 -7.87 -6.48 44.51
CA SER A 232 -7.57 -6.95 45.85
C SER A 232 -8.71 -7.77 46.45
N THR A 233 -8.37 -8.75 47.29
CA THR A 233 -9.35 -9.60 47.99
C THR A 233 -10.24 -8.79 48.94
N GLU A 234 -9.68 -7.76 49.56
CA GLU A 234 -10.38 -6.83 50.46
C GLU A 234 -11.48 -6.07 49.72
N PHE A 235 -11.15 -5.44 48.58
CA PHE A 235 -12.14 -4.69 47.79
C PHE A 235 -13.26 -5.58 47.26
N ARG A 236 -12.94 -6.81 46.85
CA ARG A 236 -13.94 -7.78 46.39
C ARG A 236 -14.86 -8.28 47.51
N ALA A 237 -14.33 -8.43 48.72
CA ALA A 237 -15.13 -8.82 49.88
C ALA A 237 -16.14 -7.72 50.22
N GLU A 238 -15.68 -6.48 50.31
CA GLU A 238 -16.52 -5.30 50.56
C GLU A 238 -17.62 -5.12 49.49
N ALA A 239 -17.27 -5.23 48.20
CA ALA A 239 -18.25 -5.15 47.12
C ALA A 239 -19.33 -6.24 47.24
N LYS A 240 -18.92 -7.48 47.56
CA LYS A 240 -19.83 -8.61 47.73
C LYS A 240 -20.75 -8.44 48.94
N ASP A 241 -20.22 -7.95 50.06
CA ASP A 241 -20.99 -7.70 51.29
C ASP A 241 -22.07 -6.62 51.05
N HIS A 242 -21.80 -5.69 50.14
CA HIS A 242 -22.75 -4.65 49.71
C HIS A 242 -23.61 -5.05 48.51
N GLY A 243 -23.56 -6.30 48.04
CA GLY A 243 -24.42 -6.83 46.97
C GLY A 243 -23.96 -6.50 45.54
N SER A 244 -22.77 -5.92 45.37
CA SER A 244 -22.19 -5.59 44.07
C SER A 244 -21.35 -6.74 43.49
N HIS A 245 -21.49 -7.00 42.20
CA HIS A 245 -20.64 -7.91 41.45
C HIS A 245 -19.45 -7.17 40.82
N MET A 246 -18.25 -7.73 40.96
CA MET A 246 -17.02 -7.15 40.42
C MET A 246 -16.67 -7.79 39.07
N GLN A 247 -16.55 -6.97 38.03
CA GLN A 247 -16.18 -7.41 36.69
C GLN A 247 -14.90 -6.72 36.22
N ALA A 248 -13.91 -7.52 35.77
CA ALA A 248 -12.74 -6.95 35.12
C ALA A 248 -13.08 -6.58 33.67
N SER A 249 -12.71 -5.36 33.27
CA SER A 249 -12.86 -4.94 31.88
C SER A 249 -11.98 -5.81 30.97
N THR A 250 -12.60 -6.46 29.98
CA THR A 250 -11.90 -7.18 28.90
C THR A 250 -11.36 -6.21 27.83
N TYR A 251 -11.63 -4.91 27.98
CA TYR A 251 -11.16 -3.87 27.09
C TYR A 251 -9.77 -3.40 27.53
N GLY A 252 -8.73 -3.86 26.83
CA GLY A 252 -7.37 -3.30 26.90
C GLY A 252 -7.27 -1.91 26.26
N GLY A 253 -8.11 -0.98 26.69
CA GLY A 253 -8.06 0.42 26.29
C GLY A 253 -8.28 1.27 27.53
N ALA A 254 -7.24 2.03 27.91
CA ALA A 254 -7.41 3.17 28.80
C ALA A 254 -8.63 3.97 28.35
N LEU A 255 -9.42 4.50 29.30
CA LEU A 255 -10.44 5.49 29.01
C LEU A 255 -9.71 6.68 28.35
N VAL A 256 -9.73 6.74 27.02
CA VAL A 256 -9.06 7.80 26.27
C VAL A 256 -9.93 9.05 26.39
N TYR A 257 -9.58 9.89 27.36
CA TYR A 257 -10.18 11.20 27.51
C TYR A 257 -9.62 12.14 26.45
N ARG A 258 -10.52 12.67 25.61
CA ARG A 258 -10.23 13.83 24.78
C ARG A 258 -10.20 15.04 25.72
N GLN A 259 -9.01 15.49 26.09
CA GLN A 259 -8.86 16.83 26.69
C GLN A 259 -9.19 17.84 25.59
N ASN A 260 -10.15 18.74 25.86
CA ASN A 260 -10.33 19.95 25.07
C ASN A 260 -9.16 20.90 25.33
#